data_AF-F3FYG7-F1
#
_entry.id   AF-F3FYG7-F1
#
_cell.length_a   1.000
_cell.length_b   1.000
_cell.length_c   1.000
_cell.angle_alpha   90.00
_cell.angle_beta   90.00
_cell.angle_gamma   90.00
#
_symmetry.space_group_name_H-M   'P 1'
#
loop_
_entity.id
_entity.type
_entity.pdbx_description
1 polymer ?
#
loop_
_entity_poly.entity_id
_entity_poly.type
_entity_poly.pdbx_seq_one_letter_code
_entity_poly.pdbx_strand_id
1 'polypeptide(L)' 'RANRLAHYLIGLGIQPDDRVAICAQRSLEMVVGLLGILKAGGAYVPLDPGYP' A
#
# COMPACT_ATOMS: atom_id res chain seq x y z
N ARG A 1 3.30 12.01 3.94
CA ARG A 1 3.84 10.63 4.06
C ARG A 1 3.36 9.75 2.91
N ALA A 2 2.06 9.66 2.65
CA ALA A 2 1.50 8.86 1.56
C ALA A 2 2.11 9.15 0.17
N ASN A 3 2.29 10.42 -0.24
CA ASN A 3 2.91 10.71 -1.54
C ASN A 3 4.34 10.18 -1.65
N ARG A 4 5.13 10.24 -0.57
CA ARG A 4 6.50 9.71 -0.58
C ARG A 4 6.49 8.19 -0.75
N LEU A 5 5.56 7.52 -0.07
CA LEU A 5 5.34 6.08 -0.24
C LEU A 5 4.89 5.74 -1.67
N ALA A 6 3.98 6.52 -2.25
CA ALA A 6 3.52 6.32 -3.63
C ALA A 6 4.68 6.40 -4.63
N HIS A 7 5.52 7.43 -4.55
CA HIS A 7 6.70 7.54 -5.40
C HIS A 7 7.70 6.40 -5.18
N TYR A 8 7.85 5.94 -3.94
CA TYR A 8 8.67 4.77 -3.64
C TYR A 8 8.11 3.49 -4.30
N LEU A 9 6.80 3.25 -4.21
CA LEU A 9 6.13 2.12 -4.87
C LEU A 9 6.27 2.18 -6.39
N ILE A 10 6.10 3.36 -6.99
CA ILE A 10 6.34 3.59 -8.43
C ILE A 10 7.81 3.30 -8.78
N GLY A 11 8.75 3.72 -7.94
CA GLY A 11 10.18 3.42 -8.09
C GLY A 11 10.51 1.92 -7.98
N LEU A 12 9.66 1.13 -7.32
CA LEU A 12 9.74 -0.33 -7.28
C LEU A 12 9.08 -1.01 -8.50
N GLY A 13 8.50 -0.23 -9.42
CA GLY A 13 7.90 -0.72 -10.67
C GLY A 13 6.39 -0.90 -10.64
N ILE A 14 5.70 -0.58 -9.53
CA ILE A 14 4.23 -0.63 -9.45
C ILE A 14 3.61 0.20 -10.58
N GLN A 15 2.73 -0.44 -11.34
CA GLN A 15 1.92 0.16 -12.39
C GLN A 15 0.47 0.36 -11.91
N PRO A 16 -0.31 1.21 -12.60
CA PRO A 16 -1.76 1.24 -12.41
C PRO A 16 -2.37 -0.16 -12.51
N ASP A 17 -3.38 -0.41 -11.69
CA ASP A 17 -4.11 -1.69 -11.57
C ASP A 17 -3.33 -2.86 -10.92
N ASP A 18 -2.05 -2.67 -10.56
CA ASP A 18 -1.31 -3.67 -9.79
C ASP A 18 -1.92 -3.88 -8.39
N ARG A 19 -1.86 -5.13 -7.92
CA ARG A 19 -2.37 -5.52 -6.60
C ARG A 19 -1.24 -5.50 -5.59
N VAL A 20 -1.35 -4.66 -4.56
CA VAL A 20 -0.36 -4.53 -3.49
C VAL A 20 -0.91 -5.08 -2.18
N ALA A 21 -0.29 -6.13 -1.66
CA ALA A 21 -0.64 -6.67 -0.36
C ALA A 21 -0.26 -5.71 0.77
N ILE A 22 -1.16 -5.54 1.74
CA ILE A 22 -0.90 -4.78 2.96
C ILE A 22 -1.20 -5.65 4.18
N CYS A 23 -0.13 -6.01 4.92
CA CYS A 23 -0.20 -6.73 6.18
C CYS A 23 0.23 -5.78 7.30
N ALA A 24 -0.76 -5.14 7.93
CA ALA A 24 -0.51 -4.19 9.01
C ALA A 24 -1.70 -4.15 9.96
N GLN A 25 -1.42 -3.98 11.25
CA GLN A 25 -2.47 -3.69 12.23
C GLN A 25 -3.07 -2.30 11.98
N ARG A 26 -4.27 -2.07 12.51
CA ARG A 26 -4.96 -0.78 12.41
C ARG A 26 -4.14 0.32 13.07
N SER A 27 -3.56 1.20 12.26
CA SER A 27 -2.72 2.31 12.71
C SER A 27 -2.70 3.45 11.69
N LEU A 28 -2.03 4.55 12.03
CA LEU A 28 -1.81 5.65 11.09
C LEU A 28 -0.94 5.20 9.90
N GLU A 29 0.03 4.33 10.16
CA GLU A 29 0.92 3.73 9.16
C GLU A 29 0.13 2.89 8.16
N MET A 30 -0.89 2.15 8.61
CA MET A 30 -1.81 1.42 7.73
C MET A 30 -2.54 2.38 6.79
N VAL A 31 -3.08 3.49 7.31
CA VAL A 31 -3.77 4.50 6.48
C VAL A 31 -2.81 5.15 5.48
N VAL A 32 -1.57 5.45 5.91
CA VAL A 32 -0.53 5.94 5.01
C VAL A 32 -0.21 4.93 3.91
N GLY A 33 -0.16 3.64 4.25
CA GLY A 33 -0.01 2.52 3.32
C GLY A 33 -1.11 2.48 2.26
N LEU A 34 -2.37 2.44 2.70
CA LEU A 34 -3.54 2.42 1.82
C LEU A 34 -3.54 3.62 0.86
N LEU A 35 -3.35 4.83 1.39
CA LEU A 35 -3.30 6.04 0.56
C LEU A 35 -2.08 6.05 -0.37
N GLY A 36 -0.95 5.51 0.05
CA GLY A 36 0.25 5.37 -0.78
C GLY A 36 0.02 4.46 -1.98
N ILE A 37 -0.62 3.30 -1.77
CA ILE A 37 -0.98 2.34 -2.82
C ILE A 37 -1.93 2.99 -3.82
N LEU A 38 -3.03 3.61 -3.35
CA LEU A 38 -4.01 4.26 -4.21
C LEU A 38 -3.40 5.41 -5.02
N LYS A 39 -2.48 6.17 -4.44
CA LYS A 39 -1.77 7.25 -5.13
C LYS A 39 -0.74 6.75 -6.15
N ALA A 40 -0.24 5.52 -6.00
CA ALA A 40 0.58 4.86 -7.01
C ALA A 40 -0.24 4.30 -8.17
N GLY A 41 -1.58 4.35 -8.10
CA GLY A 41 -2.50 3.78 -9.09
C GLY A 41 -2.85 2.31 -8.87
N GLY A 42 -2.31 1.69 -7.81
CA GLY A 42 -2.56 0.28 -7.49
C GLY A 42 -3.80 0.08 -6.62
N ALA A 43 -4.22 -1.18 -6.52
CA ALA A 43 -5.27 -1.63 -5.61
C ALA A 43 -4.65 -2.34 -4.39
N TYR A 44 -5.13 -2.03 -3.18
CA TYR A 44 -4.64 -2.70 -1.98
C TYR A 44 -5.37 -4.03 -1.76
N VAL A 45 -4.64 -5.03 -1.26
CA VAL A 45 -5.17 -6.33 -0.84
C VAL A 45 -4.87 -6.49 0.65
N PRO A 46 -5.87 -6.41 1.54
CA PRO A 46 -5.64 -6.58 2.97
C PRO A 46 -5.26 -8.03 3.27
N LEU A 47 -4.17 -8.19 4.02
CA LEU A 47 -3.79 -9.47 4.62
C LEU A 47 -3.99 -9.35 6.14
N ASP A 48 -4.63 -10.36 6.71
CA ASP A 48 -4.78 -10.45 8.17
C ASP A 48 -3.43 -10.81 8.79
N PRO A 49 -2.82 -9.93 9.62
CA PRO A 49 -1.56 -10.22 10.30
C PRO A 49 -1.68 -11.34 11.34
N GLY A 50 -2.91 -11.68 11.74
CA GLY A 50 -3.21 -12.79 12.65
C GLY A 50 -3.43 -14.13 11.94
N TYR A 51 -3.33 -14.18 10.61
CA TYR A 51 -3.39 -15.43 9.86
C TYR A 51 -2.04 -16.19 10.01
N PRO A 52 -2.05 -17.51 10.33
CA PRO A 52 -0.83 -18.29 10.53
C PRO A 52 0.03 -18.42 9.26
#